data_AF-A0A3D2NRI0-F1
#
_entry.id   AF-A0A3D2NRI0-F1
#
_cell.length_a   1.000
_cell.length_b   1.000
_cell.length_c   1.000
_cell.angle_alpha   90.00
_cell.angle_beta   90.00
_cell.angle_gamma   90.00
#
_symmetry.space_group_name_H-M   'P 1'
#
loop_
_entity.id
_entity.type
_entity.pdbx_description
1 polymer ?
#
loop_
_entity_poly.entity_id
_entity_poly.type
_entity_poly.pdbx_seq_one_letter_code
_entity_poly.pdbx_strand_id
1 'polypeptide(L)'
;MYYLLPGVWEQQVRAGWMAKLVSFVVASIVNAFFVWPFHRWLLHGVPFRCLRWLANDHRGHHAVTEIKLRPSDDGVGRVILNEYPIVEKHQHAHSAFPCYALPVFWVVFSPAILLGLWIFSTSPLLLTWLSAIALSLIGYETFHAAYHFPYEWWEPKVNHRYFGWFWRPVYGFHMFHHANIRANEGVFDPFGLFFLVDWLMKTLVIPKKLLLHNRVATAEEFKAPKPWGFISWIDRWVEKREREIMRNDTPAPPVAHPIPQGVS
;
A
#
# COMPACT_ATOMS: atom_id res chain seq x y z
N MET A 1 28.74 -2.28 12.63
CA MET A 1 28.93 -1.30 11.54
C MET A 1 29.84 -0.13 11.90
N TYR A 2 29.75 0.48 13.09
CA TYR A 2 30.61 1.62 13.48
C TYR A 2 32.11 1.33 13.28
N TYR A 3 32.57 0.17 13.75
CA TYR A 3 33.97 -0.26 13.61
C TYR A 3 34.40 -0.61 12.18
N LEU A 4 33.47 -0.78 11.23
CA LEU A 4 33.79 -1.14 9.85
C LEU A 4 34.05 0.09 8.97
N LEU A 5 33.38 1.21 9.26
CA LEU A 5 33.47 2.45 8.48
C LEU A 5 33.45 3.69 9.40
N PRO A 6 34.42 3.84 10.31
CA PRO A 6 34.39 4.89 11.33
C PRO A 6 34.30 6.29 10.74
N GLY A 7 35.02 6.56 9.65
CA GLY A 7 35.00 7.87 8.98
C GLY A 7 33.63 8.21 8.38
N VAL A 8 32.91 7.22 7.84
CA VAL A 8 31.54 7.43 7.34
C VAL A 8 30.64 7.81 8.51
N TRP A 9 30.66 7.05 9.60
CA TRP A 9 29.82 7.33 10.77
C TRP A 9 30.11 8.66 11.43
N GLU A 10 31.38 9.00 11.61
CA GLU A 10 31.82 10.28 12.15
C GLU A 10 31.28 11.44 11.32
N GLN A 11 31.33 11.34 9.99
CA GLN A 11 30.78 12.32 9.07
C GLN A 11 29.26 12.43 9.16
N GLN A 12 28.53 11.31 9.24
CA GLN A 12 27.07 11.32 9.41
C GLN A 12 26.65 12.07 10.69
N VAL A 13 27.38 11.84 11.79
CA VAL A 13 27.09 12.47 13.08
C VAL A 13 27.49 13.94 13.09
N ARG A 14 28.65 14.29 12.51
CA ARG A 14 29.16 15.67 12.47
C ARG A 14 28.45 16.59 11.51
N ALA A 15 27.71 16.06 10.53
CA ALA A 15 26.97 16.88 9.58
C ALA A 15 26.05 17.88 10.30
N GLY A 16 26.01 19.11 9.78
CA GLY A 16 25.12 20.15 10.31
C GLY A 16 23.64 19.74 10.26
N TRP A 17 22.84 20.27 11.18
CA TRP A 17 21.42 19.93 11.28
C TRP A 17 20.65 20.23 9.99
N MET A 18 21.03 21.27 9.23
CA MET A 18 20.43 21.58 7.93
C MET A 18 20.71 20.55 6.86
N ALA A 19 21.95 20.08 6.75
CA ALA A 19 22.28 19.00 5.83
C ALA A 19 21.49 17.73 6.16
N LYS A 20 21.33 17.43 7.46
CA LYS A 20 20.51 16.30 7.91
C LYS A 20 19.04 16.47 7.55
N LEU A 21 18.46 17.64 7.79
CA LEU A 21 17.06 17.91 7.47
C LEU A 21 16.80 17.81 5.97
N VAL A 22 17.62 18.46 5.13
CA VAL A 22 17.47 18.40 3.68
C VAL A 22 17.60 16.97 3.17
N SER A 23 18.61 16.24 3.64
CA SER A 23 18.82 14.84 3.28
C SER A 23 17.63 13.95 3.69
N PHE A 24 17.07 14.18 4.88
CA PHE A 24 15.88 13.48 5.37
C PHE A 24 14.64 13.79 4.50
N VAL A 25 14.39 15.06 4.19
CA VAL A 25 13.26 15.47 3.33
C VAL A 25 13.36 14.84 1.95
N VAL A 26 14.56 14.85 1.34
CA VAL A 26 14.80 14.18 0.05
C VAL A 26 14.53 12.68 0.17
N ALA A 27 15.01 12.03 1.23
CA ALA A 27 14.76 10.62 1.47
C ALA A 27 13.26 10.30 1.60
N SER A 28 12.51 11.12 2.35
CA SER A 28 11.05 10.97 2.50
C SER A 28 10.32 11.14 1.17
N ILE A 29 10.68 12.14 0.35
CA ILE A 29 10.12 12.31 -0.99
C ILE A 29 10.38 11.06 -1.84
N VAL A 30 11.63 10.61 -1.94
CA VAL A 30 12.00 9.41 -2.69
C VAL A 30 11.20 8.19 -2.19
N ASN A 31 11.08 8.04 -0.88
CA ASN A 31 10.35 6.96 -0.27
C ASN A 31 8.84 7.02 -0.55
N ALA A 32 8.21 8.20 -0.52
CA ALA A 32 6.80 8.36 -0.90
C ALA A 32 6.54 7.90 -2.35
N PHE A 33 7.45 8.24 -3.27
CA PHE A 33 7.39 7.76 -4.67
C PHE A 33 7.75 6.27 -4.82
N PHE A 34 8.40 5.65 -3.84
CA PHE A 34 8.63 4.21 -3.82
C PHE A 34 7.44 3.43 -3.24
N VAL A 35 6.82 3.93 -2.17
CA VAL A 35 5.67 3.28 -1.51
C VAL A 35 4.50 3.12 -2.48
N TRP A 36 4.21 4.13 -3.29
CA TRP A 36 3.11 4.08 -4.26
C TRP A 36 3.21 2.90 -5.25
N PRO A 37 4.29 2.73 -6.04
CA PRO A 37 4.43 1.59 -6.95
C PRO A 37 4.65 0.26 -6.21
N PHE A 38 5.27 0.29 -5.03
CA PHE A 38 5.37 -0.90 -4.17
C PHE A 38 3.98 -1.41 -3.81
N HIS A 39 3.10 -0.54 -3.33
CA HIS A 39 1.73 -0.91 -2.98
C HIS A 39 0.94 -1.36 -4.22
N ARG A 40 0.92 -0.54 -5.28
CA ARG A 40 0.13 -0.82 -6.49
C ARG A 40 0.55 -2.08 -7.25
N TRP A 41 1.85 -2.30 -7.40
CA TRP A 41 2.35 -3.34 -8.29
C TRP A 41 2.93 -4.53 -7.58
N LEU A 42 3.45 -4.40 -6.36
CA LEU A 42 4.02 -5.52 -5.60
C LEU A 42 3.05 -6.07 -4.56
N LEU A 43 2.21 -5.24 -3.94
CA LEU A 43 1.18 -5.70 -3.01
C LEU A 43 -0.15 -6.02 -3.71
N HIS A 44 -0.52 -5.26 -4.73
CA HIS A 44 -1.73 -5.52 -5.51
C HIS A 44 -1.52 -6.33 -6.78
N GLY A 45 -0.27 -6.63 -7.14
CA GLY A 45 0.09 -7.38 -8.34
C GLY A 45 1.21 -8.40 -8.09
N VAL A 46 1.39 -9.33 -9.03
CA VAL A 46 2.48 -10.32 -8.97
C VAL A 46 3.39 -10.18 -10.19
N PRO A 47 4.27 -9.16 -10.24
CA PRO A 47 5.19 -8.96 -11.36
C PRO A 47 6.29 -10.04 -11.39
N PHE A 48 6.66 -10.56 -10.22
CA PHE A 48 7.70 -11.56 -10.03
C PHE A 48 7.20 -12.68 -9.11
N ARG A 49 7.48 -13.93 -9.48
CA ARG A 49 7.02 -15.13 -8.76
C ARG A 49 7.50 -15.16 -7.30
N CYS A 50 8.74 -14.73 -7.04
CA CYS A 50 9.31 -14.69 -5.69
C CYS A 50 8.63 -13.68 -4.76
N LEU A 51 7.90 -12.70 -5.30
CA LEU A 51 7.19 -11.67 -4.53
C LEU A 51 5.69 -11.98 -4.38
N ARG A 52 5.21 -13.12 -4.89
CA ARG A 52 3.80 -13.49 -4.83
C ARG A 52 3.23 -13.51 -3.40
N TRP A 53 4.05 -13.89 -2.43
CA TRP A 53 3.62 -13.96 -1.04
C TRP A 53 3.20 -12.57 -0.51
N LEU A 54 3.87 -11.49 -0.91
CA LEU A 54 3.49 -10.12 -0.55
C LEU A 54 2.10 -9.80 -1.06
N ALA A 55 1.84 -10.11 -2.33
CA ALA A 55 0.55 -9.86 -2.95
C ALA A 55 -0.57 -10.70 -2.33
N ASN A 56 -0.29 -11.97 -2.03
CA ASN A 56 -1.26 -12.85 -1.39
C ASN A 56 -1.61 -12.38 0.02
N ASP A 57 -0.62 -11.98 0.80
CA ASP A 57 -0.80 -11.48 2.17
C ASP A 57 -1.63 -10.19 2.17
N HIS A 58 -1.24 -9.22 1.34
CA HIS A 58 -1.97 -7.96 1.22
C HIS A 58 -3.38 -8.10 0.65
N ARG A 59 -3.59 -8.99 -0.33
CA ARG A 59 -4.95 -9.30 -0.81
C ARG A 59 -5.77 -10.04 0.24
N GLY A 60 -5.12 -10.84 1.09
CA GLY A 60 -5.74 -11.45 2.27
C GLY A 60 -6.28 -10.39 3.22
N HIS A 61 -5.52 -9.32 3.46
CA HIS A 61 -5.98 -8.14 4.21
C HIS A 61 -7.22 -7.50 3.58
N HIS A 62 -7.17 -7.20 2.28
CA HIS A 62 -8.31 -6.63 1.55
C HIS A 62 -9.54 -7.56 1.56
N ALA A 63 -9.35 -8.88 1.53
CA ALA A 63 -10.44 -9.84 1.55
C ALA A 63 -11.18 -9.86 2.89
N VAL A 64 -10.51 -9.57 4.01
CA VAL A 64 -11.10 -9.53 5.36
C VAL A 64 -11.46 -8.12 5.83
N THR A 65 -11.21 -7.10 4.99
CA THR A 65 -11.58 -5.70 5.24
C THR A 65 -12.35 -5.09 4.06
N GLU A 66 -13.06 -5.94 3.32
CA GLU A 66 -13.62 -5.60 2.02
C GLU A 66 -14.73 -4.53 2.10
N ILE A 67 -14.78 -3.70 1.05
CA ILE A 67 -15.91 -2.80 0.81
C ILE A 67 -16.47 -3.09 -0.57
N LYS A 68 -17.70 -3.57 -0.65
CA LYS A 68 -18.35 -3.91 -1.93
C LYS A 68 -19.82 -3.57 -1.96
N LEU A 69 -20.37 -3.50 -3.18
CA LEU A 69 -21.81 -3.43 -3.38
C LEU A 69 -22.41 -4.82 -3.29
N ARG A 70 -23.48 -4.95 -2.50
CA ARG A 70 -24.34 -6.13 -2.47
C ARG A 70 -25.79 -5.76 -2.83
N PRO A 71 -26.58 -6.70 -3.35
CA PRO A 71 -28.03 -6.51 -3.46
C PRO A 71 -28.60 -6.14 -2.08
N SER A 72 -29.60 -5.26 -2.07
CA SER A 72 -30.35 -4.94 -0.85
C SER A 72 -31.29 -6.09 -0.48
N ASP A 73 -31.55 -6.28 0.82
CA ASP A 73 -32.43 -7.34 1.33
C ASP A 73 -33.89 -7.15 0.89
N ASP A 74 -34.30 -5.90 0.64
CA ASP A 74 -35.61 -5.53 0.09
C ASP A 74 -35.70 -5.71 -1.45
N GLY A 75 -34.62 -6.16 -2.09
CA GLY A 75 -34.53 -6.36 -3.54
C GLY A 75 -34.46 -5.08 -4.36
N VAL A 76 -34.49 -3.90 -3.74
CA VAL A 76 -34.51 -2.61 -4.43
C VAL A 76 -33.14 -1.93 -4.32
N GLY A 77 -32.36 -2.04 -5.40
CA GLY A 77 -31.07 -1.35 -5.50
C GLY A 77 -29.90 -2.12 -4.87
N ARG A 78 -28.85 -1.39 -4.52
CA ARG A 78 -27.60 -1.93 -3.97
C ARG A 78 -27.20 -1.17 -2.73
N VAL A 79 -26.76 -1.90 -1.72
CA VAL A 79 -26.23 -1.37 -0.46
C VAL A 79 -24.76 -1.73 -0.34
N ILE A 80 -24.05 -0.96 0.48
CA ILE A 80 -22.64 -1.21 0.77
C ILE A 80 -22.51 -2.27 1.87
N LEU A 81 -21.78 -3.34 1.57
CA LEU A 81 -21.12 -4.16 2.57
C LEU A 81 -19.76 -3.52 2.87
N ASN A 82 -19.54 -3.15 4.12
CA ASN A 82 -18.29 -2.59 4.60
C ASN A 82 -17.85 -3.42 5.81
N GLU A 83 -16.74 -4.14 5.66
CA GLU A 83 -16.02 -4.88 6.71
C GLU A 83 -14.66 -4.22 7.02
N TYR A 84 -14.50 -2.96 6.59
CA TYR A 84 -13.26 -2.22 6.66
C TYR A 84 -12.67 -2.09 8.07
N PRO A 85 -13.45 -1.88 9.16
CA PRO A 85 -12.87 -1.88 10.50
C PRO A 85 -12.28 -3.23 10.88
N ILE A 86 -11.07 -3.23 11.44
CA ILE A 86 -10.46 -4.43 12.04
C ILE A 86 -10.93 -4.51 13.49
N VAL A 87 -11.89 -5.39 13.76
CA VAL A 87 -12.45 -5.63 15.10
C VAL A 87 -12.43 -7.11 15.49
N GLU A 88 -12.33 -8.00 14.51
CA GLU A 88 -12.31 -9.44 14.69
C GLU A 88 -10.89 -10.02 14.66
N LYS A 89 -10.67 -11.07 15.46
CA LYS A 89 -9.35 -11.71 15.60
C LYS A 89 -8.76 -12.19 14.25
N HIS A 90 -9.61 -12.71 13.37
CA HIS A 90 -9.16 -13.26 12.08
C HIS A 90 -8.65 -12.19 11.11
N GLN A 91 -9.12 -10.94 11.25
CA GLN A 91 -8.71 -9.84 10.38
C GLN A 91 -7.24 -9.47 10.59
N HIS A 92 -6.72 -9.62 11.82
CA HIS A 92 -5.35 -9.27 12.19
C HIS A 92 -4.26 -10.09 11.51
N ALA A 93 -4.57 -11.27 10.94
CA ALA A 93 -3.57 -12.16 10.39
C ALA A 93 -2.76 -11.55 9.23
N HIS A 94 -3.35 -10.57 8.53
CA HIS A 94 -2.78 -9.93 7.34
C HIS A 94 -2.60 -8.41 7.48
N SER A 95 -2.82 -7.84 8.67
CA SER A 95 -2.93 -6.38 8.82
C SER A 95 -1.62 -5.63 9.02
N ALA A 96 -0.50 -6.34 9.20
CA ALA A 96 0.79 -5.76 9.56
C ALA A 96 1.95 -6.44 8.82
N PHE A 97 2.95 -5.66 8.44
CA PHE A 97 4.19 -6.21 7.93
C PHE A 97 4.92 -7.07 8.98
N PRO A 98 5.69 -8.08 8.54
CA PRO A 98 6.47 -8.89 9.45
C PRO A 98 7.54 -8.05 10.16
N CYS A 99 7.97 -8.47 11.36
CA CYS A 99 8.95 -7.73 12.17
C CYS A 99 10.32 -7.53 11.48
N TYR A 100 10.61 -8.33 10.45
CA TYR A 100 11.82 -8.21 9.63
C TYR A 100 11.66 -7.26 8.43
N ALA A 101 10.51 -6.61 8.23
CA ALA A 101 10.29 -5.71 7.09
C ALA A 101 11.26 -4.51 7.09
N LEU A 102 11.52 -3.92 8.26
CA LEU A 102 12.45 -2.77 8.36
C LEU A 102 13.86 -3.09 7.83
N PRO A 103 14.57 -4.13 8.32
CA PRO A 103 15.88 -4.47 7.77
C PRO A 103 15.83 -4.86 6.29
N VAL A 104 14.75 -5.48 5.81
CA VAL A 104 14.57 -5.76 4.37
C VAL A 104 14.49 -4.46 3.56
N PHE A 105 13.69 -3.48 3.97
CA PHE A 105 13.61 -2.19 3.28
C PHE A 105 14.95 -1.45 3.33
N TRP A 106 15.67 -1.47 4.46
CA TRP A 106 17.03 -0.91 4.50
C TRP A 106 17.98 -1.56 3.48
N VAL A 107 17.91 -2.88 3.30
CA VAL A 107 18.69 -3.57 2.26
C VAL A 107 18.24 -3.13 0.86
N VAL A 108 16.94 -3.06 0.60
CA VAL A 108 16.39 -2.63 -0.70
C VAL A 108 16.84 -1.21 -1.07
N PHE A 109 16.87 -0.29 -0.10
CA PHE A 109 17.32 1.09 -0.32
C PHE A 109 18.84 1.27 -0.27
N SER A 110 19.59 0.30 0.23
CA SER A 110 21.04 0.40 0.39
C SER A 110 21.80 0.73 -0.91
N PRO A 111 21.45 0.21 -2.11
CA PRO A 111 22.15 0.59 -3.34
C PRO A 111 22.00 2.08 -3.68
N ALA A 112 20.81 2.66 -3.45
CA ALA A 112 20.58 4.09 -3.67
C ALA A 112 21.36 4.94 -2.66
N ILE A 113 21.41 4.52 -1.40
CA ILE A 113 22.21 5.18 -0.35
C ILE A 113 23.70 5.13 -0.70
N LEU A 114 24.23 3.96 -1.10
CA LEU A 114 25.64 3.78 -1.45
C LEU A 114 26.02 4.60 -2.69
N LEU A 115 25.17 4.61 -3.73
CA LEU A 115 25.37 5.47 -4.90
C LEU A 115 25.35 6.96 -4.51
N GLY A 116 24.41 7.35 -3.65
CA GLY A 116 24.35 8.71 -3.12
C GLY A 116 25.59 9.10 -2.34
N LEU A 117 26.13 8.22 -1.49
CA LEU A 117 27.37 8.44 -0.76
C LEU A 117 28.59 8.51 -1.69
N TRP A 118 28.58 7.78 -2.81
CA TRP A 118 29.63 7.87 -3.81
C TRP A 118 29.64 9.24 -4.52
N ILE A 119 28.46 9.78 -4.85
CA ILE A 119 28.31 11.09 -5.51
C ILE A 119 28.49 12.25 -4.53
N PHE A 120 27.89 12.12 -3.34
CA PHE A 120 27.85 13.14 -2.29
C PHE A 120 28.54 12.63 -1.04
N SER A 121 29.84 12.43 -1.13
CA SER A 121 30.66 11.80 -0.09
C SER A 121 30.71 12.54 1.23
N THR A 122 30.18 13.76 1.32
CA THR A 122 30.07 14.55 2.57
C THR A 122 28.66 14.63 3.15
N SER A 123 27.67 14.05 2.47
CA SER A 123 26.27 14.18 2.86
C SER A 123 25.86 13.15 3.93
N PRO A 124 24.95 13.52 4.87
CA PRO A 124 24.48 12.63 5.92
C PRO A 124 23.44 11.61 5.43
N LEU A 125 23.64 11.03 4.24
CA LEU A 125 22.68 10.16 3.55
C LEU A 125 22.39 8.88 4.34
N LEU A 126 23.42 8.18 4.83
CA LEU A 126 23.25 6.89 5.50
C LEU A 126 22.32 7.01 6.70
N LEU A 127 22.62 7.93 7.63
CA LEU A 127 21.81 8.06 8.84
C LEU A 127 20.40 8.55 8.52
N THR A 128 20.29 9.59 7.69
CA THR A 128 19.00 10.25 7.44
C THR A 128 18.05 9.40 6.58
N TRP A 129 18.56 8.67 5.59
CA TRP A 129 17.73 7.79 4.75
C TRP A 129 17.25 6.57 5.51
N LEU A 130 18.12 5.92 6.29
CA LEU A 130 17.71 4.81 7.15
C LEU A 130 16.64 5.25 8.16
N SER A 131 16.79 6.44 8.75
CA SER A 131 15.78 7.03 9.64
C SER A 131 14.48 7.38 8.92
N ALA A 132 14.54 7.94 7.71
CA ALA A 132 13.34 8.27 6.92
C ALA A 132 12.55 7.02 6.54
N ILE A 133 13.23 5.95 6.12
CA ILE A 133 12.62 4.64 5.83
C ILE A 133 11.99 4.05 7.10
N ALA A 134 12.72 4.09 8.23
CA ALA A 134 12.21 3.60 9.50
C ALA A 134 10.95 4.36 9.94
N LEU A 135 10.99 5.70 9.91
CA LEU A 135 9.83 6.51 10.28
C LEU A 135 8.67 6.29 9.32
N SER A 136 8.94 6.14 8.02
CA SER A 136 7.88 5.85 7.05
C SER A 136 7.24 4.49 7.30
N LEU A 137 8.01 3.44 7.61
CA LEU A 137 7.44 2.12 7.87
C LEU A 137 6.64 2.10 9.17
N ILE A 138 7.17 2.68 10.24
CA ILE A 138 6.47 2.79 11.53
C ILE A 138 5.18 3.59 11.34
N GLY A 139 5.25 4.71 10.63
CA GLY A 139 4.09 5.53 10.33
C GLY A 139 3.10 4.84 9.40
N TYR A 140 3.57 4.10 8.39
CA TYR A 140 2.74 3.26 7.53
C TYR A 140 1.92 2.31 8.39
N GLU A 141 2.56 1.51 9.23
CA GLU A 141 1.88 0.54 10.10
C GLU A 141 0.91 1.20 11.07
N THR A 142 1.33 2.29 11.73
CA THR A 142 0.51 2.97 12.73
C THR A 142 -0.70 3.65 12.12
N PHE A 143 -0.52 4.37 11.01
CA PHE A 143 -1.63 5.03 10.32
C PHE A 143 -2.52 4.02 9.61
N HIS A 144 -1.96 2.96 9.02
CA HIS A 144 -2.74 1.86 8.46
C HIS A 144 -3.66 1.24 9.51
N ALA A 145 -3.13 0.90 10.69
CA ALA A 145 -3.93 0.39 11.79
C ALA A 145 -5.01 1.40 12.23
N ALA A 146 -4.66 2.68 12.37
CA ALA A 146 -5.61 3.73 12.75
C ALA A 146 -6.73 3.93 11.71
N TYR A 147 -6.41 3.85 10.41
CA TYR A 147 -7.39 3.92 9.34
C TYR A 147 -8.49 2.86 9.48
N HIS A 148 -8.12 1.68 9.99
CA HIS A 148 -9.01 0.55 10.22
C HIS A 148 -9.74 0.59 11.58
N PHE A 149 -9.67 1.69 12.33
CA PHE A 149 -10.53 1.84 13.51
C PHE A 149 -12.01 1.94 13.14
N PRO A 150 -12.93 1.51 14.04
CA PRO A 150 -14.37 1.60 13.82
C PRO A 150 -14.83 3.01 13.49
N TYR A 151 -15.90 3.14 12.71
CA TYR A 151 -16.40 4.44 12.29
C TYR A 151 -16.78 5.32 13.49
N GLU A 152 -17.24 4.74 14.60
CA GLU A 152 -17.57 5.42 15.85
C GLU A 152 -16.37 6.20 16.43
N TRP A 153 -15.14 5.70 16.21
CA TRP A 153 -13.92 6.42 16.58
C TRP A 153 -13.64 7.61 15.66
N TRP A 154 -13.97 7.47 14.37
CA TRP A 154 -13.77 8.46 13.33
C TRP A 154 -14.86 9.52 13.27
N GLU A 155 -16.09 9.17 13.61
CA GLU A 155 -17.30 9.99 13.53
C GLU A 155 -17.11 11.40 14.14
N PRO A 156 -16.64 11.55 15.40
CA PRO A 156 -16.45 12.89 15.97
C PRO A 156 -15.38 13.71 15.23
N LYS A 157 -14.42 13.07 14.56
CA LYS A 157 -13.35 13.74 13.81
C LYS A 157 -13.82 14.19 12.43
N VAL A 158 -14.47 13.28 11.69
CA VAL A 158 -14.96 13.57 10.33
C VAL A 158 -16.13 14.54 10.33
N ASN A 159 -16.91 14.58 11.41
CA ASN A 159 -18.01 15.53 11.60
C ASN A 159 -17.61 16.76 12.42
N HIS A 160 -16.33 16.92 12.78
CA HIS A 160 -15.87 18.07 13.55
C HIS A 160 -16.08 19.37 12.77
N ARG A 161 -16.70 20.39 13.39
CA ARG A 161 -17.05 21.66 12.74
C ARG A 161 -15.90 22.34 12.00
N TYR A 162 -14.71 22.34 12.59
CA TYR A 162 -13.54 23.06 12.05
C TYR A 162 -12.49 22.17 11.39
N PHE A 163 -12.51 20.86 11.68
CA PHE A 163 -11.44 19.93 11.26
C PHE A 163 -11.97 18.74 10.46
N GLY A 164 -13.29 18.59 10.32
CA GLY A 164 -13.90 17.53 9.53
C GLY A 164 -13.49 17.60 8.05
N TRP A 165 -13.23 18.80 7.52
CA TRP A 165 -12.70 18.98 6.16
C TRP A 165 -11.33 18.32 5.96
N PHE A 166 -10.53 18.16 7.02
CA PHE A 166 -9.23 17.49 6.97
C PHE A 166 -9.38 15.99 7.25
N TRP A 167 -10.12 15.62 8.30
CA TRP A 167 -10.26 14.22 8.71
C TRP A 167 -11.08 13.37 7.75
N ARG A 168 -12.08 13.96 7.09
CA ARG A 168 -12.94 13.23 6.14
C ARG A 168 -12.16 12.74 4.91
N PRO A 169 -11.31 13.55 4.25
CA PRO A 169 -10.39 13.04 3.23
C PRO A 169 -9.42 11.99 3.75
N VAL A 170 -8.82 12.19 4.94
CA VAL A 170 -7.87 11.24 5.54
C VAL A 170 -8.50 9.87 5.74
N TYR A 171 -9.66 9.79 6.38
CA TYR A 171 -10.38 8.52 6.55
C TYR A 171 -10.91 7.96 5.23
N GLY A 172 -11.50 8.84 4.39
CA GLY A 172 -12.10 8.46 3.12
C GLY A 172 -11.12 7.92 2.09
N PHE A 173 -9.85 8.35 2.16
CA PHE A 173 -8.81 7.97 1.22
C PHE A 173 -8.47 6.48 1.30
N HIS A 174 -8.06 5.99 2.47
CA HIS A 174 -7.74 4.56 2.64
C HIS A 174 -9.00 3.69 2.58
N MET A 175 -10.14 4.18 3.07
CA MET A 175 -11.42 3.46 2.92
C MET A 175 -11.78 3.26 1.44
N PHE A 176 -11.58 4.26 0.58
CA PHE A 176 -11.84 4.08 -0.86
C PHE A 176 -10.86 3.10 -1.51
N HIS A 177 -9.61 3.03 -1.06
CA HIS A 177 -8.64 2.05 -1.52
C HIS A 177 -9.15 0.61 -1.33
N HIS A 178 -9.79 0.32 -0.19
CA HIS A 178 -10.44 -0.98 0.08
C HIS A 178 -11.69 -1.26 -0.76
N ALA A 179 -12.34 -0.20 -1.26
CA ALA A 179 -13.44 -0.33 -2.21
C ALA A 179 -12.95 -0.52 -3.65
N ASN A 180 -11.78 0.03 -3.99
CA ASN A 180 -11.16 -0.12 -5.29
C ASN A 180 -9.64 0.06 -5.19
N ILE A 181 -8.94 -1.08 -5.22
CA ILE A 181 -7.48 -1.19 -5.10
C ILE A 181 -6.69 -0.48 -6.20
N ARG A 182 -7.34 0.11 -7.21
CA ARG A 182 -6.69 0.88 -8.27
C ARG A 182 -6.55 2.36 -7.93
N ALA A 183 -6.99 2.79 -6.76
CA ALA A 183 -6.93 4.17 -6.29
C ALA A 183 -6.29 4.25 -4.91
N ASN A 184 -5.74 5.42 -4.56
CA ASN A 184 -5.25 5.75 -3.22
C ASN A 184 -4.22 4.75 -2.67
N GLU A 185 -3.10 4.59 -3.37
CA GLU A 185 -2.04 3.62 -3.02
C GLU A 185 -1.13 4.15 -1.90
N GLY A 186 -1.13 5.45 -1.64
CA GLY A 186 -0.47 6.04 -0.50
C GLY A 186 -1.04 5.50 0.83
N VAL A 187 -0.23 5.54 1.89
CA VAL A 187 -0.74 5.24 3.25
C VAL A 187 -0.23 6.29 4.23
N PHE A 188 1.08 6.47 4.29
CA PHE A 188 1.72 7.45 5.15
C PHE A 188 3.07 7.90 4.59
N ASP A 189 3.38 9.17 4.85
CA ASP A 189 4.71 9.77 4.76
C ASP A 189 4.79 10.89 5.81
N PRO A 190 5.95 11.17 6.44
CA PRO A 190 6.08 12.20 7.48
C PRO A 190 5.63 13.60 7.08
N PHE A 191 5.59 13.91 5.79
CA PHE A 191 5.19 15.21 5.24
C PHE A 191 3.81 15.18 4.55
N GLY A 192 3.07 14.07 4.69
CA GLY A 192 1.74 13.92 4.07
C GLY A 192 1.77 13.82 2.54
N LEU A 193 2.92 13.46 1.96
CA LEU A 193 3.11 13.41 0.50
C LEU A 193 2.31 12.30 -0.19
N PHE A 194 1.73 11.37 0.57
CA PHE A 194 0.96 10.26 0.02
C PHE A 194 -0.25 10.74 -0.82
N PHE A 195 -0.95 11.80 -0.42
CA PHE A 195 -1.98 12.43 -1.25
C PHE A 195 -1.42 13.01 -2.56
N LEU A 196 -0.24 13.63 -2.48
CA LEU A 196 0.42 14.26 -3.61
C LEU A 196 0.81 13.22 -4.66
N VAL A 197 1.36 12.07 -4.24
CA VAL A 197 1.78 11.02 -5.19
C VAL A 197 0.56 10.46 -5.93
N ASP A 198 -0.52 10.11 -5.23
CA ASP A 198 -1.75 9.65 -5.89
C ASP A 198 -2.38 10.71 -6.79
N TRP A 199 -2.29 11.99 -6.43
CA TRP A 199 -2.75 13.07 -7.29
C TRP A 199 -1.92 13.16 -8.58
N LEU A 200 -0.59 13.12 -8.46
CA LEU A 200 0.33 13.13 -9.59
C LEU A 200 0.10 11.92 -10.52
N MET A 201 -0.15 10.74 -9.96
CA MET A 201 -0.39 9.52 -10.73
C MET A 201 -1.83 9.40 -11.27
N LYS A 202 -2.72 10.36 -10.95
CA LYS A 202 -4.17 10.33 -11.23
C LYS A 202 -4.87 9.07 -10.68
N THR A 203 -4.51 8.69 -9.48
CA THR A 203 -5.17 7.62 -8.70
C THR A 203 -5.82 8.13 -7.43
N LEU A 204 -5.72 9.43 -7.13
CA LEU A 204 -6.38 10.05 -5.98
C LEU A 204 -7.91 10.09 -6.14
N VAL A 205 -8.61 9.56 -5.16
CA VAL A 205 -10.07 9.66 -4.99
C VAL A 205 -10.41 10.02 -3.56
N ILE A 206 -11.10 11.14 -3.39
CA ILE A 206 -11.74 11.48 -2.11
C ILE A 206 -13.24 11.23 -2.23
N PRO A 207 -13.80 10.25 -1.52
CA PRO A 207 -15.21 9.93 -1.66
C PRO A 207 -16.07 11.08 -1.14
N LYS A 208 -17.01 11.57 -1.97
CA LYS A 208 -17.97 12.61 -1.56
C LYS A 208 -18.84 12.16 -0.38
N LYS A 209 -19.25 10.88 -0.41
CA LYS A 209 -19.98 10.20 0.66
C LYS A 209 -19.15 9.05 1.17
N LEU A 210 -19.03 8.93 2.49
CA LEU A 210 -18.33 7.80 3.08
C LEU A 210 -19.06 6.48 2.73
N LEU A 211 -18.30 5.42 2.50
CA LEU A 211 -18.78 4.12 2.07
C LEU A 211 -19.24 3.28 3.28
N LEU A 212 -20.11 3.84 4.12
CA LEU A 212 -20.57 3.21 5.36
C LEU A 212 -21.48 1.99 5.08
N HIS A 213 -21.45 1.01 5.98
CA HIS A 213 -22.24 -0.21 5.90
C HIS A 213 -23.76 0.09 5.77
N ASN A 214 -24.46 -0.71 4.95
CA ASN A 214 -25.89 -0.59 4.63
C ASN A 214 -26.36 0.73 3.98
N ARG A 215 -25.44 1.63 3.61
CA ARG A 215 -25.79 2.80 2.81
C ARG A 215 -26.13 2.38 1.39
N VAL A 216 -27.23 2.91 0.84
CA VAL A 216 -27.53 2.78 -0.60
C VAL A 216 -26.46 3.51 -1.41
N ALA A 217 -25.91 2.82 -2.41
CA ALA A 217 -24.86 3.36 -3.27
C ALA A 217 -24.94 2.82 -4.70
N THR A 218 -24.33 3.57 -5.61
CA THR A 218 -24.27 3.22 -7.03
C THR A 218 -22.89 2.70 -7.41
N ALA A 219 -22.79 1.96 -8.53
CA ALA A 219 -21.51 1.49 -9.06
C ALA A 219 -20.54 2.64 -9.42
N GLU A 220 -21.05 3.82 -9.76
CA GLU A 220 -20.22 4.98 -10.07
C GLU A 220 -19.45 5.48 -8.83
N GLU A 221 -19.99 5.29 -7.62
CA GLU A 221 -19.31 5.64 -6.37
C GLU A 221 -18.12 4.73 -6.04
N PHE A 222 -17.91 3.64 -6.77
CA PHE A 222 -16.80 2.69 -6.62
C PHE A 222 -15.78 2.78 -7.76
N LYS A 223 -15.97 3.71 -8.69
CA LYS A 223 -15.16 3.80 -9.90
C LYS A 223 -13.85 4.53 -9.63
N ALA A 224 -12.73 3.82 -9.78
CA ALA A 224 -11.42 4.44 -9.79
C ALA A 224 -11.18 5.26 -11.08
N PRO A 225 -10.44 6.38 -10.99
CA PRO A 225 -10.00 7.14 -12.16
C PRO A 225 -9.04 6.30 -13.02
N LYS A 226 -8.94 6.67 -14.30
CA LYS A 226 -7.95 6.08 -15.19
C LYS A 226 -6.61 6.81 -14.99
N PRO A 227 -5.53 6.08 -14.62
CA PRO A 227 -4.23 6.69 -14.42
C PRO A 227 -3.59 7.10 -15.75
N TRP A 228 -2.42 7.73 -15.70
CA TRP A 228 -1.69 8.19 -16.90
C TRP A 228 -1.37 7.03 -17.85
N GLY A 229 -1.13 7.33 -19.13
CA GLY A 229 -0.89 6.30 -20.15
C GLY A 229 0.27 5.37 -19.81
N PHE A 230 1.35 5.92 -19.25
CA PHE A 230 2.52 5.16 -18.78
C PHE A 230 2.16 4.23 -17.61
N ILE A 231 1.49 4.74 -16.57
CA ILE A 231 1.02 3.95 -15.43
C ILE A 231 0.08 2.83 -15.89
N SER A 232 -0.89 3.17 -16.74
CA SER A 232 -1.82 2.19 -17.32
C SER A 232 -1.08 1.11 -18.14
N TRP A 233 0.04 1.45 -18.78
CA TRP A 233 0.87 0.50 -19.51
C TRP A 233 1.58 -0.47 -18.54
N ILE A 234 2.13 0.03 -17.43
CA ILE A 234 2.72 -0.82 -16.39
C ILE A 234 1.65 -1.71 -15.77
N ASP A 235 0.46 -1.19 -15.43
CA ASP A 235 -0.64 -1.98 -14.89
C ASP A 235 -0.95 -3.19 -15.79
N ARG A 236 -1.08 -2.96 -17.11
CA ARG A 236 -1.31 -4.03 -18.09
C ARG A 236 -0.16 -5.02 -18.16
N TRP A 237 1.07 -4.55 -18.02
CA TRP A 237 2.25 -5.42 -17.99
C TRP A 237 2.25 -6.30 -16.73
N VAL A 238 2.01 -5.73 -15.54
CA VAL A 238 1.91 -6.48 -14.28
C VAL A 238 0.79 -7.51 -14.34
N GLU A 239 -0.40 -7.13 -14.81
CA GLU A 239 -1.54 -8.04 -15.00
C GLU A 239 -1.20 -9.19 -15.97
N LYS A 240 -0.46 -8.90 -17.05
CA LYS A 240 -0.01 -9.93 -18.00
C LYS A 240 0.96 -10.90 -17.33
N ARG A 241 1.95 -10.39 -16.59
CA ARG A 241 2.94 -11.20 -15.86
C ARG A 241 2.30 -12.10 -14.82
N GLU A 242 1.34 -11.57 -14.09
CA GLU A 242 0.60 -12.33 -13.10
C GLU A 242 -0.16 -13.49 -13.74
N ARG A 243 -0.89 -13.25 -14.83
CA ARG A 243 -1.59 -14.32 -15.58
C ARG A 243 -0.63 -15.41 -16.06
N GLU A 244 0.55 -15.04 -16.53
CA GLU A 244 1.56 -16.00 -16.98
C GLU A 244 2.10 -16.85 -15.81
N ILE A 245 2.35 -16.24 -14.65
CA ILE A 245 2.82 -16.95 -13.46
C ILE A 245 1.74 -17.93 -12.96
N MET A 246 0.47 -17.49 -12.89
CA MET A 246 -0.63 -18.34 -12.42
C MET A 246 -0.91 -19.51 -13.36
N ARG A 247 -0.81 -19.30 -14.68
CA ARG A 247 -0.94 -20.38 -15.67
C ARG A 247 0.14 -21.45 -15.51
N ASN A 248 1.39 -21.04 -15.27
CA ASN A 248 2.50 -21.97 -15.11
C ASN A 248 2.45 -22.76 -13.79
N ASP A 249 1.64 -22.31 -12.82
CA ASP A 249 1.46 -22.97 -11.52
C ASP A 249 0.20 -23.84 -11.46
N THR A 250 -0.65 -23.82 -12.48
CA THR A 250 -1.78 -24.75 -12.58
C THR A 250 -1.25 -26.11 -13.04
N PRO A 251 -1.36 -27.18 -12.22
CA PRO A 251 -0.96 -28.51 -12.65
C PRO A 251 -1.77 -28.90 -13.90
N ALA A 252 -1.12 -29.59 -14.85
CA ALA A 252 -1.83 -30.15 -15.99
C ALA A 252 -3.00 -31.01 -15.48
N PRO A 253 -4.18 -30.97 -16.12
CA PRO A 253 -5.27 -31.85 -15.74
C PRO A 253 -4.77 -33.29 -15.74
N PRO A 254 -5.21 -34.13 -14.79
CA PRO A 254 -4.80 -35.53 -14.75
C PRO A 254 -5.08 -36.16 -16.11
N VAL A 255 -4.06 -36.79 -16.71
CA VAL A 255 -4.20 -37.53 -17.95
C VAL A 255 -5.29 -38.59 -17.71
N ALA A 256 -6.40 -38.49 -18.44
CA ALA A 256 -7.46 -39.47 -18.35
C ALA A 256 -6.89 -40.83 -18.76
N HIS A 257 -6.69 -41.72 -17.77
CA HIS A 257 -6.33 -43.10 -18.07
C HIS A 257 -7.52 -43.73 -18.81
N PRO A 258 -7.31 -44.32 -20.00
CA PRO A 258 -8.38 -45.01 -20.71
C PRO A 258 -8.92 -46.12 -19.82
N ILE A 259 -10.24 -46.07 -19.58
CA ILE A 259 -10.96 -47.12 -18.85
C ILE A 259 -10.75 -48.42 -19.63
N PRO A 260 -10.22 -49.49 -19.02
CA PRO A 260 -10.13 -50.79 -19.68
C PRO A 260 -11.54 -51.18 -20.11
N GLN A 261 -11.75 -51.30 -21.42
CA GLN A 261 -13.01 -51.84 -21.93
C GLN A 261 -13.10 -53.28 -21.42
N GLY A 262 -14.08 -53.50 -20.54
CA GLY A 262 -14.33 -54.80 -19.93
C GLY A 262 -14.48 -55.86 -21.01
N VAL A 263 -13.75 -56.94 -20.86
CA VAL A 263 -13.93 -58.18 -21.60
C VAL A 263 -15.27 -58.76 -21.14
N SER A 264 -16.24 -58.76 -22.04
CA SER A 264 -17.52 -59.46 -21.94
C SER A 264 -17.34 -60.96 -22.04
#